data_AF-A0AAV9F0B1-F1
#
_entry.id   AF-A0AAV9F0B1-F1
#
_cell.length_a   1.000
_cell.length_b   1.000
_cell.length_c   1.000
_cell.angle_alpha   90.00
_cell.angle_beta   90.00
_cell.angle_gamma   90.00
#
_symmetry.space_group_name_H-M   'P 1'
#
loop_
_entity.id
_entity.type
_entity.pdbx_description
1 polymer ?
#
loop_
_entity_poly.entity_id
_entity_poly.type
_entity_poly.pdbx_seq_one_letter_code
_entity_poly.pdbx_strand_id
1 'polypeptide(L)'
;MGKKDAASAVFVLCVNYENKARAVKDGAIPVIVDALSDSVFVDEAMAMLALFSSNPQAVEEMGSLGLVPALLGILRKEELCGRIKENAVAVLYAICAKDPYNLDGIMEEEEEHRALGNLSKNGTPRAQRKALGILEKLTRLRHRMA
;
A
#
# COMPACT_ATOMS: atom_id res chain seq x y z
N MET A 1 4.26 11.56 -22.42
CA MET A 1 2.81 11.82 -22.56
C MET A 1 2.02 10.51 -22.49
N GLY A 2 2.07 9.64 -23.52
CA GLY A 2 1.12 8.52 -23.65
C GLY A 2 1.02 7.51 -22.50
N LYS A 3 2.10 7.22 -21.76
CA LYS A 3 2.04 6.29 -20.61
C LYS A 3 1.30 6.87 -19.39
N LYS A 4 1.39 8.18 -19.13
CA LYS A 4 0.65 8.83 -18.04
C LYS A 4 -0.83 8.99 -18.35
N ASP A 5 -1.14 9.26 -19.62
CA ASP A 5 -2.52 9.30 -20.12
C ASP A 5 -3.17 7.90 -20.03
N ALA A 6 -2.40 6.85 -20.33
CA ALA A 6 -2.84 5.46 -20.14
C ALA A 6 -3.11 5.12 -18.67
N ALA A 7 -2.21 5.47 -17.74
CA ALA A 7 -2.42 5.24 -16.31
C ALA A 7 -3.68 5.98 -15.80
N SER A 8 -3.91 7.20 -16.25
CA SER A 8 -5.11 7.98 -15.90
C SER A 8 -6.39 7.34 -16.46
N ALA A 9 -6.38 6.86 -17.69
CA ALA A 9 -7.51 6.16 -18.30
C ALA A 9 -7.82 4.83 -17.57
N VAL A 10 -6.79 4.04 -17.25
CA VAL A 10 -6.92 2.80 -16.47
C VAL A 10 -7.48 3.09 -15.08
N PHE A 11 -7.00 4.15 -14.41
CA PHE A 11 -7.51 4.57 -13.12
C PHE A 11 -9.01 4.86 -13.17
N VAL A 12 -9.46 5.68 -14.13
CA VAL A 12 -10.89 6.03 -14.29
C VAL A 12 -11.74 4.80 -14.56
N LEU A 13 -11.28 3.89 -15.44
CA LEU A 13 -12.01 2.67 -15.74
C LEU A 13 -12.13 1.74 -14.52
N CYS A 14 -11.07 1.62 -13.72
CA CYS A 14 -11.02 0.70 -12.56
C CYS A 14 -11.64 1.26 -11.29
N VAL A 15 -12.21 2.48 -11.32
CA VAL A 15 -13.14 2.94 -10.26
C VAL A 15 -14.36 2.02 -10.20
N ASN A 16 -14.83 1.52 -11.36
CA ASN A 16 -15.88 0.53 -11.43
C ASN A 16 -15.37 -0.84 -10.92
N TYR A 17 -16.13 -1.46 -10.00
CA TYR A 17 -15.77 -2.72 -9.37
C TYR A 17 -15.61 -3.89 -10.36
N GLU A 18 -16.45 -3.98 -11.38
CA GLU A 18 -16.39 -5.05 -12.38
C GLU A 18 -15.15 -4.91 -13.26
N ASN A 19 -14.80 -3.68 -13.66
CA ASN A 19 -13.58 -3.39 -14.40
C ASN A 19 -12.34 -3.72 -13.59
N LYS A 20 -12.37 -3.39 -12.29
CA LYS A 20 -11.30 -3.73 -11.35
C LYS A 20 -11.11 -5.24 -11.25
N ALA A 21 -12.20 -6.00 -11.06
CA ALA A 21 -12.12 -7.46 -10.96
C ALA A 21 -11.58 -8.10 -12.25
N ARG A 22 -11.97 -7.57 -13.43
CA ARG A 22 -11.40 -8.02 -14.72
C ARG A 22 -9.91 -7.69 -14.83
N ALA A 23 -9.52 -6.45 -14.55
CA ALA A 23 -8.12 -6.03 -14.60
C ALA A 23 -7.21 -6.88 -13.69
N VAL A 24 -7.68 -7.26 -12.49
CA VAL A 24 -6.95 -8.19 -11.61
C VAL A 24 -6.78 -9.55 -12.29
N LYS A 25 -7.86 -10.14 -12.84
CA LYS A 25 -7.80 -11.42 -13.56
C LYS A 25 -6.88 -11.38 -14.78
N ASP A 26 -6.81 -10.24 -15.44
CA ASP A 26 -5.98 -10.03 -16.63
C ASP A 26 -4.51 -9.69 -16.28
N GLY A 27 -4.12 -9.77 -14.99
CA GLY A 27 -2.73 -9.62 -14.56
C GLY A 27 -2.26 -8.19 -14.36
N ALA A 28 -3.15 -7.25 -14.02
CA ALA A 28 -2.77 -5.87 -13.78
C ALA A 28 -1.86 -5.70 -12.55
N ILE A 29 -2.04 -6.47 -11.48
CA ILE A 29 -1.32 -6.26 -10.21
C ILE A 29 0.20 -6.43 -10.36
N PRO A 30 0.74 -7.51 -10.95
CA PRO A 30 2.18 -7.67 -11.14
C PRO A 30 2.79 -6.54 -11.97
N VAL A 31 2.10 -6.09 -13.02
CA VAL A 31 2.56 -4.98 -13.88
C VAL A 31 2.64 -3.67 -13.11
N ILE A 32 1.65 -3.38 -12.27
CA ILE A 32 1.64 -2.16 -11.45
C ILE A 32 2.71 -2.22 -10.35
N VAL A 33 2.93 -3.39 -9.74
CA VAL A 33 3.99 -3.58 -8.73
C VAL A 33 5.37 -3.39 -9.36
N ASP A 34 5.61 -3.94 -10.54
CA ASP A 34 6.88 -3.76 -11.27
C ASP A 34 7.15 -2.27 -11.58
N ALA A 35 6.10 -1.52 -11.94
CA ALA A 35 6.19 -0.09 -12.22
C ALA A 35 6.62 0.77 -11.00
N LEU A 36 6.55 0.25 -9.77
CA LEU A 36 7.10 0.95 -8.59
C LEU A 36 8.63 1.05 -8.60
N SER A 37 9.30 0.17 -9.36
CA SER A 37 10.76 0.21 -9.53
C SER A 37 11.22 1.39 -10.40
N ASP A 38 10.32 1.96 -11.19
CA ASP A 38 10.56 3.15 -12.00
C ASP A 38 10.13 4.42 -11.26
N SER A 39 11.10 5.24 -10.87
CA SER A 39 10.89 6.48 -10.12
C SER A 39 9.94 7.46 -10.81
N VAL A 40 9.80 7.38 -12.15
CA VAL A 40 8.92 8.24 -12.94
C VAL A 40 7.43 7.91 -12.73
N PHE A 41 7.11 6.66 -12.37
CA PHE A 41 5.74 6.15 -12.28
C PHE A 41 5.27 5.81 -10.87
N VAL A 42 6.08 6.07 -9.84
CA VAL A 42 5.74 5.73 -8.44
C VAL A 42 4.41 6.31 -8.00
N ASP A 43 4.08 7.56 -8.37
CA ASP A 43 2.83 8.21 -7.96
C ASP A 43 1.61 7.54 -8.62
N GLU A 44 1.66 7.33 -9.93
CA GLU A 44 0.59 6.67 -10.69
C GLU A 44 0.41 5.21 -10.27
N ALA A 45 1.51 4.47 -10.10
CA ALA A 45 1.47 3.09 -9.62
C ALA A 45 0.88 3.00 -8.21
N MET A 46 1.29 3.87 -7.30
CA MET A 46 0.75 3.91 -5.94
C MET A 46 -0.74 4.27 -5.90
N ALA A 47 -1.19 5.21 -6.74
CA ALA A 47 -2.60 5.54 -6.86
C ALA A 47 -3.41 4.34 -7.36
N MET A 48 -2.91 3.59 -8.34
CA MET A 48 -3.56 2.37 -8.82
C MET A 48 -3.59 1.28 -7.74
N LEU A 49 -2.47 0.99 -7.06
CA LEU A 49 -2.47 -0.01 -5.98
C LEU A 49 -3.47 0.34 -4.87
N ALA A 50 -3.56 1.61 -4.48
CA ALA A 50 -4.55 2.07 -3.50
C ALA A 50 -6.00 1.93 -4.00
N LEU A 51 -6.24 2.07 -5.30
CA LEU A 51 -7.54 1.80 -5.91
C LEU A 51 -7.89 0.30 -5.86
N PHE A 52 -6.92 -0.55 -6.20
CA PHE A 52 -7.05 -2.01 -6.22
C PHE A 52 -7.12 -2.63 -4.82
N SER A 53 -6.61 -1.98 -3.78
CA SER A 53 -6.60 -2.49 -2.39
C SER A 53 -7.99 -2.67 -1.76
N SER A 54 -9.07 -2.33 -2.47
CA SER A 54 -10.46 -2.64 -2.09
C SER A 54 -10.96 -3.97 -2.66
N ASN A 55 -10.21 -4.60 -3.57
CA ASN A 55 -10.51 -5.91 -4.12
C ASN A 55 -9.73 -6.98 -3.33
N PRO A 56 -10.40 -7.97 -2.72
CA PRO A 56 -9.76 -9.03 -1.95
C PRO A 56 -8.68 -9.83 -2.70
N GLN A 57 -8.93 -10.18 -3.96
CA GLN A 57 -8.00 -10.95 -4.80
C GLN A 57 -6.76 -10.11 -5.10
N ALA A 58 -6.93 -8.82 -5.38
CA ALA A 58 -5.80 -7.92 -5.60
C ALA A 58 -4.92 -7.79 -4.35
N VAL A 59 -5.52 -7.71 -3.16
CA VAL A 59 -4.78 -7.59 -1.90
C VAL A 59 -3.97 -8.87 -1.61
N GLU A 60 -4.55 -10.04 -1.87
CA GLU A 60 -3.86 -11.33 -1.75
C GLU A 60 -2.65 -11.41 -2.70
N GLU A 61 -2.85 -11.01 -3.96
CA GLU A 61 -1.78 -10.98 -4.97
C GLU A 61 -0.69 -9.95 -4.64
N MET A 62 -1.05 -8.76 -4.15
CA MET A 62 -0.08 -7.77 -3.65
C MET A 62 0.76 -8.33 -2.50
N GLY A 63 0.15 -9.09 -1.59
CA GLY A 63 0.85 -9.75 -0.48
C GLY A 63 1.84 -10.81 -0.99
N SER A 64 1.42 -11.67 -1.92
CA SER A 64 2.26 -12.75 -2.45
C SER A 64 3.42 -12.25 -3.31
N LEU A 65 3.30 -11.07 -3.92
CA LEU A 65 4.37 -10.40 -4.68
C LEU A 65 5.44 -9.74 -3.79
N GLY A 66 5.33 -9.84 -2.46
CA GLY A 66 6.32 -9.25 -1.55
C GLY A 66 6.30 -7.72 -1.57
N LEU A 67 5.13 -7.11 -1.76
CA LEU A 67 4.99 -5.66 -1.85
C LEU A 67 5.27 -4.93 -0.51
N VAL A 68 5.15 -5.62 0.63
CA VAL A 68 5.23 -5.00 1.97
C VAL A 68 6.56 -4.26 2.22
N PRO A 69 7.75 -4.85 2.02
CA PRO A 69 9.02 -4.13 2.16
C PRO A 69 9.12 -2.85 1.30
N ALA A 70 8.61 -2.89 0.06
CA ALA A 70 8.62 -1.72 -0.81
C ALA A 70 7.73 -0.59 -0.28
N LEU A 71 6.56 -0.91 0.26
CA LEU A 71 5.66 0.07 0.90
C LEU A 71 6.31 0.70 2.12
N LEU A 72 6.96 -0.09 2.98
CA LEU A 72 7.67 0.41 4.16
C LEU A 72 8.81 1.37 3.77
N GLY A 73 9.59 0.99 2.75
CA GLY A 73 10.62 1.87 2.18
C GLY A 73 10.07 3.19 1.63
N ILE A 74 8.87 3.19 1.03
CA ILE A 74 8.17 4.42 0.60
C ILE A 74 7.78 5.28 1.79
N LEU A 75 7.29 4.69 2.89
CA LEU A 75 6.89 5.44 4.08
C LEU A 75 8.08 6.12 4.77
N ARG A 76 9.26 5.49 4.73
CA ARG A 76 10.51 6.02 5.30
C ARG A 76 11.06 7.25 4.55
N LYS A 77 10.89 7.31 3.23
CA LYS A 77 11.45 8.38 2.37
C LYS A 77 10.81 9.73 2.66
N GLU A 78 11.52 10.63 3.34
CA GLU A 78 11.01 11.95 3.71
C GLU A 78 10.65 12.83 2.50
N GLU A 79 11.40 12.70 1.42
CA GLU A 79 11.26 13.47 0.18
C GLU A 79 9.99 13.15 -0.62
N LEU A 80 9.36 11.99 -0.38
CA LEU A 80 8.11 11.62 -1.05
C LEU A 80 6.93 12.41 -0.48
N CYS A 81 6.09 12.93 -1.38
CA CYS A 81 4.96 13.75 -0.99
C CYS A 81 3.91 12.97 -0.17
N GLY A 82 3.13 13.71 0.64
CA GLY A 82 2.14 13.11 1.54
C GLY A 82 1.09 12.24 0.85
N ARG A 83 0.74 12.52 -0.42
CA ARG A 83 -0.20 11.70 -1.20
C ARG A 83 0.33 10.29 -1.46
N ILE A 84 1.59 10.16 -1.87
CA ILE A 84 2.21 8.86 -2.14
C ILE A 84 2.24 8.04 -0.84
N LYS A 85 2.61 8.67 0.29
CA LYS A 85 2.61 8.03 1.60
C LYS A 85 1.22 7.63 2.09
N GLU A 86 0.21 8.47 1.86
CA GLU A 86 -1.19 8.14 2.17
C GLU A 86 -1.65 6.92 1.38
N ASN A 87 -1.34 6.85 0.09
CA ASN A 87 -1.64 5.69 -0.74
C ASN A 87 -0.89 4.44 -0.26
N ALA A 88 0.40 4.58 0.09
CA ALA A 88 1.22 3.48 0.57
C ALA A 88 0.68 2.87 1.88
N VAL A 89 0.36 3.70 2.87
CA VAL A 89 -0.24 3.20 4.12
C VAL A 89 -1.65 2.65 3.89
N ALA A 90 -2.37 3.12 2.86
CA ALA A 90 -3.68 2.56 2.48
C ALA A 90 -3.58 1.13 1.96
N VAL A 91 -2.61 0.85 1.10
CA VAL A 91 -2.33 -0.49 0.59
C VAL A 91 -1.82 -1.39 1.71
N LEU A 92 -0.83 -0.91 2.48
CA LEU A 92 -0.26 -1.66 3.60
C LEU A 92 -1.33 -2.07 4.61
N TYR A 93 -2.23 -1.15 5.00
CA TYR A 93 -3.34 -1.44 5.90
C TYR A 93 -4.26 -2.55 5.37
N ALA A 94 -4.53 -2.56 4.06
CA ALA A 94 -5.37 -3.59 3.45
C ALA A 94 -4.71 -4.97 3.50
N ILE A 95 -3.40 -5.05 3.20
CA ILE A 95 -2.61 -6.29 3.32
C ILE A 95 -2.62 -6.79 4.76
N CYS A 96 -2.31 -5.93 5.75
CA CYS A 96 -2.33 -6.26 7.18
C CYS A 96 -3.70 -6.69 7.71
N ALA A 97 -4.79 -6.31 7.03
CA ALA A 97 -6.12 -6.75 7.40
C ALA A 97 -6.41 -8.18 6.95
N LYS A 98 -5.72 -8.65 5.90
CA LYS A 98 -5.93 -9.95 5.26
C LYS A 98 -4.96 -11.02 5.74
N ASP A 99 -3.70 -10.64 5.95
CA ASP A 99 -2.63 -11.60 6.20
C ASP A 99 -1.79 -11.22 7.43
N PRO A 100 -1.83 -12.02 8.52
CA PRO A 100 -1.03 -11.79 9.70
C PRO A 100 0.46 -12.11 9.52
N TYR A 101 0.87 -12.88 8.51
CA TYR A 101 2.28 -13.25 8.30
C TYR A 101 3.17 -12.05 7.93
N ASN A 102 2.57 -11.00 7.36
CA ASN A 102 3.29 -9.76 7.04
C ASN A 102 3.55 -8.87 8.27
N LEU A 103 2.99 -9.19 9.44
CA LEU A 103 3.02 -8.29 10.60
C LEU A 103 4.37 -8.28 11.31
N ASP A 104 5.15 -9.37 11.26
CA ASP A 104 6.47 -9.43 11.91
C ASP A 104 7.46 -8.46 11.25
N GLY A 105 7.57 -8.47 9.91
CA GLY A 105 8.44 -7.53 9.20
C GLY A 105 8.00 -6.07 9.34
N ILE A 106 6.70 -5.82 9.50
CA ILE A 106 6.19 -4.46 9.77
C ILE A 106 6.51 -4.03 11.21
N MET A 107 6.49 -4.97 12.15
CA MET A 107 6.86 -4.72 13.55
C MET A 107 8.34 -4.33 13.64
N GLU A 108 9.22 -5.11 13.01
CA GLU A 108 10.67 -4.83 12.97
C GLU A 108 10.96 -3.45 12.36
N GLU A 109 10.36 -3.14 11.20
CA GLU A 109 10.52 -1.82 10.57
C GLU A 109 10.03 -0.68 11.47
N GLU A 110 8.90 -0.86 12.17
CA GLU A 110 8.38 0.17 13.06
C GLU A 110 9.26 0.37 14.30
N GLU A 111 9.86 -0.69 14.84
CA GLU A 111 10.82 -0.61 15.94
C GLU A 111 12.09 0.16 15.54
N GLU A 112 12.57 -0.06 14.30
CA GLU A 112 13.79 0.58 13.79
C GLU A 112 13.55 2.02 13.33
N HIS A 113 12.49 2.27 12.55
CA HIS A 113 12.34 3.52 11.80
C HIS A 113 11.17 4.40 12.24
N ARG A 114 10.22 3.86 13.03
CA ARG A 114 9.02 4.59 13.52
C ARG A 114 8.23 5.29 12.41
N ALA A 115 8.26 4.75 11.19
CA ALA A 115 7.65 5.38 10.03
C ALA A 115 6.12 5.49 10.17
N LEU A 116 5.46 4.45 10.70
CA LEU A 116 4.03 4.47 10.98
C LEU A 116 3.71 5.38 12.16
N GLY A 117 4.53 5.37 13.21
CA GLY A 117 4.42 6.28 14.34
C GLY A 117 4.48 7.75 13.93
N ASN A 118 5.41 8.12 13.05
CA ASN A 118 5.51 9.47 12.51
C ASN A 118 4.30 9.83 11.64
N LEU A 119 3.89 8.91 10.75
CA LEU A 119 2.73 9.13 9.88
C LEU A 119 1.42 9.24 10.68
N SER A 120 1.30 8.54 11.80
CA SER A 120 0.14 8.60 12.71
C SER A 120 -0.06 9.99 13.35
N LYS A 121 1.02 10.78 13.46
CA LYS A 121 1.01 12.12 14.06
C LYS A 121 0.96 13.22 13.02
N ASN A 122 1.70 13.04 11.93
CA ASN A 122 1.99 14.12 10.96
C ASN A 122 1.32 13.92 9.60
N GLY A 123 0.73 12.75 9.34
CA GLY A 123 0.06 12.46 8.09
C GLY A 123 -1.27 13.19 7.90
N THR A 124 -1.89 12.99 6.75
CA THR A 124 -3.28 13.41 6.52
C THR A 124 -4.23 12.64 7.46
N PRO A 125 -5.46 13.11 7.71
CA PRO A 125 -6.42 12.39 8.55
C PRO A 125 -6.68 10.94 8.10
N ARG A 126 -6.56 10.65 6.79
CA ARG A 126 -6.70 9.30 6.25
C ARG A 126 -5.45 8.46 6.52
N ALA A 127 -4.26 9.02 6.33
CA ALA A 127 -3.00 8.35 6.63
C ALA A 127 -2.89 8.03 8.13
N GLN A 128 -3.21 9.02 8.99
CA GLN A 128 -3.17 8.88 10.45
C GLN A 128 -4.04 7.72 10.95
N ARG A 129 -5.32 7.68 10.54
CA ARG A 129 -6.24 6.62 10.95
C ARG A 129 -5.74 5.22 10.57
N LYS A 130 -5.15 5.08 9.39
CA LYS A 130 -4.66 3.79 8.89
C LYS A 130 -3.37 3.38 9.57
N ALA A 131 -2.42 4.31 9.73
CA ALA A 131 -1.19 4.08 10.47
C ALA A 131 -1.50 3.63 11.90
N LEU A 132 -2.40 4.34 12.59
CA LEU A 132 -2.84 3.98 13.94
C LEU A 132 -3.47 2.57 13.97
N GLY A 133 -4.34 2.25 13.01
CA GLY A 133 -4.94 0.92 12.94
C GLY A 133 -3.93 -0.21 12.71
N ILE A 134 -2.81 0.05 12.02
CA ILE A 134 -1.71 -0.93 11.93
C ILE A 134 -1.00 -1.04 13.28
N LEU A 135 -0.61 0.09 13.89
CA LEU A 135 0.08 0.11 15.20
C LEU A 135 -0.71 -0.61 16.30
N GLU A 136 -2.03 -0.45 16.34
CA GLU A 136 -2.92 -1.16 17.26
C GLU A 136 -2.89 -2.68 17.03
N LYS A 137 -2.86 -3.13 15.76
CA LYS A 137 -2.73 -4.55 15.42
C LYS A 137 -1.39 -5.13 15.88
N LEU A 138 -0.28 -4.41 15.63
CA LEU A 138 1.05 -4.82 16.07
C LEU A 138 1.12 -4.95 17.59
N THR A 139 0.57 -3.96 18.31
CA THR A 139 0.52 -3.98 19.78
C THR A 139 -0.24 -5.20 20.30
N ARG A 140 -1.40 -5.52 19.70
CA ARG A 140 -2.18 -6.71 20.09
C ARG A 140 -1.45 -8.01 19.82
N LEU A 141 -0.68 -8.11 18.73
CA LEU A 141 0.15 -9.29 18.46
C LEU A 141 1.25 -9.45 19.49
N ARG A 142 1.97 -8.37 19.81
CA ARG A 142 3.02 -8.39 20.82
C ARG A 142 2.53 -8.91 22.17
N HIS A 143 1.31 -8.52 22.57
CA HIS A 143 0.68 -9.02 23.80
C HIS A 143 0.25 -10.49 23.74
N ARG A 144 0.07 -11.08 22.56
CA ARG A 144 -0.26 -12.52 22.42
C ARG A 144 0.97 -13.42 22.45
N MET A 145 2.14 -12.86 22.18
CA MET A 145 3.42 -13.59 22.13
C MET A 145 4.23 -13.49 23.43
N ALA A 146 3.82 -12.62 24.36
CA ALA A 146 4.39 -12.45 25.69
C ALA A 146 3.62 -13.25 26.74
#